data_AF-A0A4V1V1Y5-F1
#
_entry.id   AF-A0A4V1V1Y5-F1
#
_cell.length_a   1.000
_cell.length_b   1.000
_cell.length_c   1.000
_cell.angle_alpha   90.00
_cell.angle_beta   90.00
_cell.angle_gamma   90.00
#
_symmetry.space_group_name_H-M   'P 1'
#
loop_
_entity.id
_entity.type
_entity.pdbx_description
1 polymer ?
#
loop_
_entity_poly.entity_id
_entity_poly.type
_entity_poly.pdbx_seq_one_letter_code
_entity_poly.pdbx_strand_id
1 'polypeptide(L)'
;LKGATRIRRSLRRPLSDEAADLLRAWRIASPISPAGWVFPNTEDANNPRPDLKKIWDRVCSRAELTDVRVHDLRHSFASAAVNAGASLHVVGKALGHADVRTTERYAHVMDSSIRDVANAVSRVLR
;
A
#
# COMPACT_ATOMS: atom_id res chain seq x y z
N LEU A 1 5.24 27.43 26.17
CA LEU A 1 6.18 26.57 25.40
C LEU A 1 5.36 25.49 24.70
N LYS A 2 4.82 25.78 23.51
CA LYS A 2 3.95 24.85 22.75
C LYS A 2 4.80 24.03 21.78
N GLY A 3 4.48 22.74 21.70
CA GLY A 3 5.30 21.64 21.18
C GLY A 3 5.90 21.85 19.78
N ALA A 4 7.14 21.40 19.65
CA ALA A 4 7.89 21.35 18.41
C ALA A 4 7.10 20.61 17.32
N THR A 5 6.89 21.28 16.19
CA THR A 5 6.28 20.72 14.99
C THR A 5 7.14 19.58 14.48
N ARG A 6 6.60 18.35 14.51
CA ARG A 6 7.20 17.15 13.92
C ARG A 6 7.55 17.44 12.45
N ILE A 7 8.84 17.58 12.16
CA ILE A 7 9.35 17.78 10.80
C ILE A 7 8.84 16.61 9.95
N ARG A 8 7.87 16.88 9.07
CA ARG A 8 7.31 15.89 8.16
C ARG A 8 8.38 15.62 7.10
N ARG A 9 9.25 14.64 7.32
CA ARG A 9 10.17 14.15 6.28
C ARG A 9 9.34 13.83 5.04
N SER A 10 9.64 14.50 3.93
CA SER A 10 9.04 14.17 2.65
C SER A 10 9.43 12.73 2.30
N LEU A 11 8.46 11.83 2.35
CA LEU A 11 8.65 10.42 2.03
C LEU A 11 8.33 10.24 0.55
N ARG A 12 9.37 10.04 -0.26
CA ARG A 12 9.20 9.65 -1.67
C ARG A 12 8.97 8.15 -1.74
N ARG A 13 7.88 7.75 -2.39
CA ARG A 13 7.53 6.35 -2.64
C ARG A 13 7.32 6.19 -4.14
N PRO A 14 8.10 5.33 -4.83
CA PRO A 14 7.79 4.98 -6.20
C PRO A 14 6.44 4.24 -6.21
N LEU A 15 5.64 4.54 -7.21
CA LEU A 15 4.40 3.82 -7.51
C LEU A 15 4.70 2.85 -8.66
N SER A 16 3.88 1.81 -8.82
CA SER A 16 3.91 1.01 -10.05
C SER A 16 3.41 1.85 -11.22
N ASP A 17 3.76 1.44 -12.43
CA ASP A 17 3.32 2.12 -13.65
C ASP A 17 1.79 2.14 -13.75
N GLU A 18 1.13 1.04 -13.41
CA GLU A 18 -0.34 0.95 -13.40
C GLU A 18 -0.97 1.90 -12.40
N ALA A 19 -0.39 2.04 -11.21
CA ALA A 19 -0.85 2.98 -10.20
C ALA A 19 -0.65 4.44 -10.67
N ALA A 20 0.47 4.73 -11.35
CA ALA A 20 0.72 6.04 -11.93
C ALA A 20 -0.28 6.36 -13.05
N ASP A 21 -0.59 5.40 -13.91
CA ASP A 21 -1.56 5.55 -15.00
C ASP A 21 -2.97 5.78 -14.48
N LEU A 22 -3.38 5.03 -13.45
CA LEU A 22 -4.66 5.25 -12.77
C LEU A 22 -4.76 6.67 -12.19
N LEU A 23 -3.69 7.20 -11.59
CA LEU A 23 -3.68 8.56 -11.07
C LEU A 23 -3.69 9.61 -12.17
N ARG A 24 -3.04 9.37 -13.31
CA ARG A 24 -3.10 10.25 -14.49
C ARG A 24 -4.51 10.29 -15.07
N ALA A 25 -5.13 9.13 -15.27
CA ALA A 25 -6.51 9.03 -15.73
C ALA A 25 -7.49 9.70 -14.75
N TRP A 26 -7.30 9.47 -13.45
CA TRP A 26 -8.08 10.12 -12.40
C TRP A 26 -7.93 11.64 -12.43
N ARG A 27 -6.72 12.18 -12.64
CA ARG A 27 -6.48 13.63 -12.71
C ARG A 27 -7.26 14.32 -13.83
N ILE A 28 -7.54 13.61 -14.91
CA ILE A 28 -8.35 14.09 -16.05
C ILE A 28 -9.84 14.05 -15.71
N ALA A 29 -10.31 12.98 -15.05
CA ALA A 29 -11.73 12.75 -14.77
C ALA A 29 -12.23 13.41 -13.46
N SER A 30 -11.33 13.81 -12.55
CA SER A 30 -11.65 14.32 -11.22
C SER A 30 -11.82 15.85 -11.21
N PRO A 31 -12.64 16.42 -10.29
CA PRO A 31 -12.65 17.86 -10.05
C PRO A 31 -11.24 18.40 -9.80
N ILE A 32 -10.91 19.53 -10.40
CA ILE A 32 -9.62 20.18 -10.16
C ILE A 32 -9.68 20.83 -8.77
N SER A 33 -8.79 20.42 -7.87
CA SER A 33 -8.64 21.03 -6.55
C SER A 33 -7.73 22.26 -6.63
N PRO A 34 -8.22 23.48 -6.33
CA PRO A 34 -7.35 24.67 -6.22
C PRO A 34 -6.32 24.51 -5.09
N ALA A 35 -6.67 23.77 -4.04
CA ALA A 35 -5.81 23.44 -2.91
C ALA A 35 -4.77 22.34 -3.21
N GLY A 36 -4.79 21.74 -4.41
CA GLY A 36 -3.80 20.76 -4.84
C GLY A 36 -4.02 19.33 -4.33
N TRP A 37 -5.22 18.97 -3.87
CA TRP A 37 -5.54 17.61 -3.46
C TRP A 37 -5.61 16.66 -4.66
N VAL A 38 -4.98 15.48 -4.55
CA VAL A 38 -5.08 14.41 -5.55
C VAL A 38 -6.48 13.81 -5.56
N PHE A 39 -7.09 13.65 -4.38
CA PHE A 39 -8.46 13.16 -4.21
C PHE A 39 -9.29 14.23 -3.51
N PRO A 40 -9.87 15.19 -4.25
CA PRO A 40 -10.73 16.20 -3.66
C PRO A 40 -12.09 15.62 -3.25
N ASN A 41 -12.75 16.31 -2.32
CA ASN A 41 -14.15 16.08 -2.02
C ASN A 41 -14.99 16.43 -3.27
N THR A 42 -16.06 15.67 -3.50
CA THR A 42 -16.99 15.89 -4.61
C THR A 42 -17.85 17.14 -4.43
N GLU A 43 -18.13 17.54 -3.19
CA GLU A 43 -19.00 18.67 -2.86
C GLU A 43 -18.22 19.98 -2.78
N ASP A 44 -16.99 19.95 -2.24
CA ASP A 44 -16.09 21.10 -2.15
C ASP A 44 -14.65 20.69 -2.48
N ALA A 45 -14.19 21.05 -3.67
CA ALA A 45 -12.87 20.68 -4.17
C ALA A 45 -11.69 21.34 -3.41
N ASN A 46 -11.95 22.31 -2.54
CA ASN A 46 -10.93 22.87 -1.65
C ASN A 46 -10.60 21.94 -0.47
N ASN A 47 -11.49 21.01 -0.18
CA ASN A 47 -11.33 20.03 0.88
C ASN A 47 -10.87 18.67 0.33
N PRO A 48 -10.05 17.92 1.09
CA PRO A 48 -9.73 16.55 0.72
C PRO A 48 -10.99 15.69 0.80
N ARG A 49 -11.01 14.61 0.03
CA ARG A 49 -12.09 13.62 0.08
C ARG A 49 -12.29 13.15 1.53
N PRO A 50 -13.55 13.10 2.02
CA PRO A 50 -13.85 12.67 3.38
C PRO A 50 -13.53 11.17 3.57
N ASP A 51 -13.86 10.66 4.76
CA ASP A 51 -13.60 9.28 5.19
C ASP A 51 -13.74 8.22 4.06
N LEU A 52 -12.70 7.40 3.93
CA LEU A 52 -12.58 6.33 2.95
C LEU A 52 -13.59 5.20 3.22
N LYS A 53 -14.17 5.10 4.42
CA LYS A 53 -15.09 4.01 4.80
C LYS A 53 -16.21 3.79 3.77
N LYS A 54 -16.95 4.85 3.38
CA LYS A 54 -18.07 4.71 2.42
C LYS A 54 -17.60 4.23 1.05
N ILE A 55 -16.39 4.62 0.63
CA ILE A 55 -15.81 4.20 -0.64
C ILE A 55 -15.39 2.74 -0.55
N TRP A 56 -14.75 2.37 0.56
CA TRP A 56 -14.34 1.00 0.85
C TRP A 56 -15.55 0.05 0.87
N ASP A 57 -16.62 0.40 1.59
CA ASP A 57 -17.85 -0.39 1.65
C ASP A 57 -18.44 -0.64 0.25
N ARG A 58 -18.41 0.36 -0.64
CA ARG A 58 -18.85 0.22 -2.05
C ARG A 58 -17.93 -0.69 -2.85
N VAL A 59 -16.62 -0.61 -2.65
CA VAL A 59 -15.65 -1.49 -3.32
C VAL A 59 -15.87 -2.93 -2.89
N CYS A 60 -15.97 -3.20 -1.59
CA CYS A 60 -16.25 -4.53 -1.07
C CYS A 60 -17.58 -5.09 -1.57
N SER A 61 -18.65 -4.27 -1.57
CA SER A 61 -19.96 -4.69 -2.09
C SER A 61 -19.92 -5.05 -3.58
N ARG A 62 -19.19 -4.29 -4.40
CA ARG A 62 -19.05 -4.57 -5.84
C ARG A 62 -18.15 -5.76 -6.13
N ALA A 63 -17.21 -6.06 -5.23
CA ALA A 63 -16.29 -7.19 -5.35
C ALA A 63 -16.80 -8.44 -4.62
N GLU A 64 -18.01 -8.39 -4.03
CA GLU A 64 -18.60 -9.48 -3.25
C GLU A 64 -17.72 -9.96 -2.08
N LEU A 65 -16.96 -9.03 -1.48
CA LEU A 65 -16.06 -9.30 -0.36
C LEU A 65 -16.73 -9.01 0.98
N THR A 66 -16.61 -9.93 1.93
CA THR A 66 -17.09 -9.80 3.30
C THR A 66 -15.92 -9.83 4.29
N ASP A 67 -16.06 -9.11 5.42
CA ASP A 67 -15.07 -9.03 6.50
C ASP A 67 -13.65 -8.56 6.10
N VAL A 68 -13.54 -7.77 5.03
CA VAL A 68 -12.26 -7.17 4.59
C VAL A 68 -12.20 -5.69 4.99
N ARG A 69 -11.09 -5.30 5.61
CA ARG A 69 -10.76 -3.92 6.01
C ARG A 69 -9.80 -3.31 5.00
N VAL A 70 -9.82 -2.00 4.86
CA VAL A 70 -8.89 -1.28 3.96
C VAL A 70 -7.41 -1.53 4.30
N HIS A 71 -7.10 -1.78 5.58
CA HIS A 71 -5.75 -2.11 6.02
C HIS A 71 -5.28 -3.49 5.52
N ASP A 72 -6.19 -4.37 5.14
CA ASP A 72 -5.85 -5.69 4.61
C ASP A 72 -5.20 -5.57 3.23
N LEU A 73 -5.48 -4.51 2.45
CA LEU A 73 -4.73 -4.21 1.23
C LEU A 73 -3.24 -4.05 1.49
N ARG A 74 -2.88 -3.42 2.62
CA ARG A 74 -1.50 -3.23 3.04
C ARG A 74 -0.85 -4.57 3.41
N HIS A 75 -1.60 -5.43 4.09
CA HIS A 75 -1.16 -6.79 4.45
C HIS A 75 -0.96 -7.65 3.19
N SER A 76 -1.92 -7.63 2.27
CA SER A 76 -1.84 -8.36 1.00
C SER A 76 -0.65 -7.92 0.15
N PHE A 77 -0.41 -6.60 0.05
CA PHE A 77 0.79 -6.08 -0.64
C PHE A 77 2.08 -6.62 -0.02
N ALA A 78 2.18 -6.59 1.31
CA ALA A 78 3.37 -7.03 2.01
C ALA A 78 3.64 -8.53 1.80
N SER A 79 2.60 -9.36 1.98
CA SER A 79 2.69 -10.81 1.78
C SER A 79 3.05 -11.16 0.33
N ALA A 80 2.43 -10.49 -0.64
CA ALA A 80 2.74 -10.69 -2.05
C ALA A 80 4.18 -10.30 -2.40
N ALA A 81 4.66 -9.16 -1.90
CA ALA A 81 6.03 -8.72 -2.12
C ALA A 81 7.07 -9.67 -1.51
N VAL A 82 6.79 -10.19 -0.31
CA VAL A 82 7.64 -11.21 0.33
C VAL A 82 7.64 -12.51 -0.47
N ASN A 83 6.47 -13.00 -0.88
CA ASN A 83 6.37 -14.20 -1.73
C ASN A 83 7.11 -14.04 -3.07
N ALA A 84 7.15 -12.82 -3.61
CA ALA A 84 7.93 -12.49 -4.81
C ALA A 84 9.45 -12.37 -4.56
N GLY A 85 9.92 -12.64 -3.33
CA GLY A 85 11.33 -12.64 -2.95
C GLY A 85 11.87 -11.28 -2.47
N ALA A 86 11.03 -10.27 -2.27
CA ALA A 86 11.50 -9.00 -1.73
C ALA A 86 11.92 -9.14 -0.26
N SER A 87 13.06 -8.55 0.09
CA SER A 87 13.51 -8.51 1.49
C SER A 87 12.57 -7.69 2.37
N LEU A 88 12.48 -8.05 3.66
CA LEU A 88 11.69 -7.28 4.64
C LEU A 88 12.11 -5.81 4.71
N HIS A 89 13.38 -5.48 4.46
CA HIS A 89 13.83 -4.09 4.40
C HIS A 89 13.15 -3.34 3.24
N VAL A 90 13.11 -3.94 2.04
CA VAL A 90 12.47 -3.34 0.86
C VAL A 90 10.97 -3.20 1.08
N VAL A 91 10.31 -4.24 1.62
CA VAL A 91 8.87 -4.21 1.93
C VAL A 91 8.54 -3.12 2.95
N GLY A 92 9.31 -3.04 4.04
CA GLY A 92 9.13 -2.03 5.07
C GLY A 92 9.32 -0.62 4.54
N LYS A 93 10.29 -0.42 3.64
CA LYS A 93 10.49 0.84 2.92
C LYS A 93 9.29 1.12 2.02
N ALA A 94 8.84 0.20 1.16
CA ALA A 94 7.70 0.43 0.28
C ALA A 94 6.43 0.83 1.06
N LEU A 95 6.16 0.16 2.18
CA LEU A 95 5.02 0.43 3.05
C LEU A 95 5.19 1.70 3.90
N GLY A 96 6.43 2.12 4.15
CA GLY A 96 6.75 3.24 5.01
C GLY A 96 6.58 2.96 6.50
N HIS A 97 6.94 1.76 6.92
CA HIS A 97 7.16 1.48 8.34
C HIS A 97 8.36 2.28 8.84
N ALA A 98 8.17 2.97 9.96
CA ALA A 98 9.26 3.66 10.65
C ALA A 98 10.09 2.68 11.51
N ASP A 99 9.45 1.60 11.97
CA ASP A 99 10.07 0.53 12.74
C ASP A 99 10.07 -0.78 11.93
N VAL A 100 11.25 -1.42 11.86
CA VAL A 100 11.44 -2.71 11.19
C VAL A 100 10.56 -3.80 11.82
N ARG A 101 10.30 -3.73 13.13
CA ARG A 101 9.43 -4.66 13.86
C ARG A 101 8.01 -4.75 13.29
N THR A 102 7.51 -3.66 12.70
CA THR A 102 6.19 -3.67 12.03
C THR A 102 6.19 -4.56 10.79
N THR A 103 7.35 -4.75 10.15
CA THR A 103 7.53 -5.59 8.95
C THR A 103 7.91 -7.02 9.29
N GLU A 104 8.46 -7.29 10.48
CA GLU A 104 8.83 -8.64 10.93
C GLU A 104 7.62 -9.60 10.99
N ARG A 105 6.40 -9.07 11.09
CA ARG A 105 5.17 -9.85 10.90
C ARG A 105 5.10 -10.56 9.54
N TYR A 106 5.92 -10.25 8.54
CA TYR A 106 5.91 -10.98 7.27
C TYR A 106 7.07 -11.98 7.13
N ALA A 107 7.90 -12.15 8.16
CA ALA A 107 9.06 -13.04 8.11
C ALA A 107 8.66 -14.52 7.85
N HIS A 108 7.58 -14.99 8.45
CA HIS A 108 7.11 -16.38 8.26
C HIS A 108 6.68 -16.69 6.81
N VAL A 109 6.29 -15.66 6.05
CA VAL A 109 5.98 -15.80 4.61
C VAL A 109 7.28 -15.99 3.78
N MET A 110 8.41 -15.43 4.23
CA MET A 110 9.72 -15.76 3.65
C MET A 110 10.08 -17.22 3.94
N ASP A 111 9.85 -17.71 5.17
CA ASP A 111 10.27 -19.06 5.58
C ASP A 111 9.60 -20.16 4.76
N SER A 112 8.31 -19.99 4.41
CA SER A 112 7.63 -20.88 3.47
C SER A 112 8.24 -20.81 2.07
N SER A 113 8.54 -19.60 1.59
CA SER A 113 9.17 -19.37 0.28
C SER A 113 10.58 -19.98 0.21
N ILE A 114 11.37 -19.91 1.29
CA ILE A 114 12.72 -20.48 1.38
C ILE A 114 12.67 -22.01 1.24
N ARG A 115 11.67 -22.65 1.87
CA ARG A 115 11.48 -24.11 1.74
C ARG A 115 11.19 -24.50 0.29
N ASP A 116 10.34 -23.75 -0.40
CA ASP A 116 10.00 -24.02 -1.79
C ASP A 116 11.20 -23.81 -2.73
N VAL A 117 12.00 -22.75 -2.49
CA VAL A 117 13.26 -22.51 -3.20
C VAL A 117 14.26 -23.65 -2.94
N ALA A 118 14.45 -24.07 -1.70
CA ALA A 118 15.35 -25.18 -1.36
C ALA A 118 14.91 -26.49 -2.06
N ASN A 119 13.60 -26.75 -2.11
CA ASN A 119 13.04 -27.89 -2.84
C ASN A 119 13.27 -27.76 -4.35
N ALA A 120 13.12 -26.58 -4.93
CA ALA A 120 13.38 -26.35 -6.35
C ALA A 120 14.85 -26.60 -6.71
N VAL A 121 15.80 -26.11 -5.91
CA VAL A 121 17.24 -26.35 -6.09
C VAL A 121 17.56 -27.84 -6.02
N SER A 122 17.00 -28.56 -5.05
CA SER A 122 17.17 -30.01 -4.91
C SER A 122 16.73 -30.78 -6.17
N ARG A 123 15.69 -30.32 -6.87
CA ARG A 123 15.23 -30.94 -8.12
C ARG A 123 16.15 -30.66 -9.31
N VAL A 124 16.78 -29.48 -9.37
CA VAL A 124 17.69 -29.10 -10.45
C VAL A 124 19.04 -29.80 -10.34
N LEU A 125 19.47 -30.10 -9.11
CA LEU A 125 20.74 -30.77 -8.83
C LEU A 125 20.66 -32.31 -8.87
N ARG A 126 19.50 -32.87 -9.17
CA ARG A 126 19.30 -34.31 -9.44
C ARG A 126 19.36 -34.58 -10.93
#